data_AF-A0A2K0U6C2-F1
#
_entry.id   AF-A0A2K0U6C2-F1
#
_cell.length_a   1.000
_cell.length_b   1.000
_cell.length_c   1.000
_cell.angle_alpha   90.00
_cell.angle_beta   90.00
_cell.angle_gamma   90.00
#
_symmetry.space_group_name_H-M   'P 1'
#
loop_
_entity.id
_entity.type
_entity.pdbx_description
1 polymer ?
#
loop_
_entity_poly.entity_id
_entity_poly.type
_entity_poly.pdbx_seq_one_letter_code
_entity_poly.pdbx_strand_id
1 'polypeptide(L)'
;MNSHNSLSAASDERKARLAKLKNLKRKQPIDEVATPEGDREASPPEAPDVAKLHLSGRNYDPETRGPKLGFDAPPMLAQEKPTLEEQAAEVEAEVREQAAEEARDDKGLDLFKLQPKKPNWDLKRNLGKKMELLNVRTDNAIAKLVRERVLGAQKAAQKTADAGNGNLDGDAAGVDGIALVEGLRVREQEEQEEEQREREEEEALGL
;
A
#
# COMPACT_ATOMS: atom_id res chain seq x y z
N MET A 1 -35.10 73.37 19.31
CA MET A 1 -35.73 73.33 17.98
C MET A 1 -35.47 71.96 17.36
N ASN A 2 -36.56 71.26 17.00
CA ASN A 2 -36.64 69.80 16.83
C ASN A 2 -36.05 69.31 15.48
N SER A 3 -34.73 69.12 15.41
CA SER A 3 -34.05 68.50 14.26
C SER A 3 -34.37 67.01 14.11
N HIS A 4 -34.48 66.26 15.22
CA HIS A 4 -34.79 64.83 15.14
C HIS A 4 -36.18 64.54 14.55
N ASN A 5 -37.18 65.38 14.84
CA ASN A 5 -38.50 65.24 14.24
C ASN A 5 -38.49 65.54 12.74
N SER A 6 -37.73 66.55 12.28
CA SER A 6 -37.65 66.85 10.84
C SER A 6 -36.94 65.75 10.05
N LEU A 7 -35.89 65.13 10.60
CA LEU A 7 -35.22 63.98 9.99
C LEU A 7 -36.14 62.74 9.92
N SER A 8 -36.92 62.49 10.97
CA SER A 8 -37.88 61.37 10.97
C SER A 8 -38.99 61.59 9.94
N ALA A 9 -39.55 62.80 9.86
CA ALA A 9 -40.57 63.16 8.88
C ALA A 9 -40.06 63.05 7.43
N ALA A 10 -38.83 63.50 7.15
CA ALA A 10 -38.21 63.37 5.83
C ALA A 10 -37.99 61.89 5.43
N SER A 11 -37.64 61.05 6.40
CA SER A 11 -37.44 59.61 6.17
C SER A 11 -38.75 58.92 5.79
N ASP A 12 -39.84 59.26 6.47
CA ASP A 12 -41.15 58.67 6.20
C ASP A 12 -41.76 59.20 4.89
N GLU A 13 -41.52 60.46 4.52
CA GLU A 13 -41.91 60.99 3.21
C GLU A 13 -41.17 60.29 2.06
N ARG A 14 -39.87 60.00 2.23
CA ARG A 14 -39.08 59.23 1.24
C ARG A 14 -39.62 57.81 1.08
N LYS A 15 -39.94 57.12 2.18
CA LYS A 15 -40.55 55.78 2.13
C LYS A 15 -41.90 55.81 1.41
N ALA A 16 -42.73 56.82 1.68
CA ALA A 16 -44.02 56.99 1.02
C ALA A 16 -43.87 57.24 -0.49
N ARG A 17 -42.91 58.07 -0.92
CA ARG A 17 -42.58 58.26 -2.34
C ARG A 17 -42.16 56.95 -3.01
N LEU A 18 -41.27 56.18 -2.38
CA LEU A 18 -40.79 54.92 -2.93
C LEU A 18 -41.89 53.86 -3.03
N ALA A 19 -42.81 53.82 -2.06
CA ALA A 19 -43.98 52.94 -2.13
C ALA A 19 -44.91 53.30 -3.31
N LYS A 20 -45.15 54.60 -3.54
CA LYS A 20 -45.93 55.08 -4.70
C LYS A 20 -45.28 54.69 -6.02
N LEU A 21 -43.95 54.85 -6.14
CA LEU A 21 -43.21 54.45 -7.35
C LEU A 21 -43.22 52.93 -7.58
N LYS A 22 -43.11 52.12 -6.51
CA LYS A 22 -43.22 50.67 -6.62
C LYS A 22 -44.60 50.23 -7.12
N ASN A 23 -45.67 50.91 -6.69
CA ASN A 23 -47.02 50.62 -7.16
C ASN A 23 -47.22 51.04 -8.63
N LEU A 24 -46.59 52.12 -9.08
CA LEU A 24 -46.65 52.59 -10.47
C LEU A 24 -45.89 51.65 -11.42
N LYS A 25 -44.69 51.17 -11.03
CA LYS A 25 -43.94 50.18 -11.83
C LYS A 25 -44.68 48.85 -11.95
N ARG A 26 -45.46 48.45 -10.93
CA ARG A 26 -46.25 47.22 -10.95
C ARG A 26 -47.59 47.35 -11.68
N LYS A 27 -48.00 48.58 -12.06
CA LYS A 27 -49.25 48.89 -12.77
C LYS A 27 -49.06 49.23 -14.24
N GLN A 28 -47.84 49.18 -14.79
CA GLN A 28 -47.65 49.26 -16.24
C GLN A 28 -48.11 47.92 -16.85
N PRO A 29 -49.24 47.84 -17.57
CA PRO A 29 -49.56 46.67 -18.35
C PRO A 29 -48.55 46.58 -19.51
N ILE A 30 -47.91 45.42 -19.62
CA ILE A 30 -47.31 44.98 -20.89
C ILE A 30 -48.51 44.68 -21.79
N ASP A 31 -48.88 45.62 -22.65
CA ASP A 31 -49.41 45.35 -23.99
C ASP A 31 -49.77 46.65 -24.72
N GLU A 32 -49.84 46.54 -26.05
CA GLU A 32 -50.07 47.57 -27.09
C GLU A 32 -48.83 48.28 -27.63
N VAL A 33 -48.08 47.61 -28.50
CA VAL A 33 -48.04 47.90 -29.95
C VAL A 33 -47.63 46.63 -30.70
N ALA A 34 -48.60 45.95 -31.32
CA ALA A 34 -48.34 44.97 -32.37
C ALA A 34 -48.46 45.68 -33.73
N THR A 35 -47.36 45.72 -34.48
CA THR A 35 -47.33 46.04 -35.92
C THR A 35 -46.97 44.78 -36.72
N PRO A 36 -47.51 44.63 -37.95
CA PRO A 36 -47.67 43.34 -38.62
C PRO A 36 -46.40 42.82 -39.31
N GLU A 37 -46.45 41.54 -39.64
CA GLU A 37 -45.42 40.68 -40.22
C GLU A 37 -44.48 41.35 -41.24
N GLY A 38 -43.19 41.27 -40.93
CA GLY A 38 -42.09 41.33 -41.89
C GLY A 38 -41.16 40.15 -41.60
N ASP A 39 -40.80 39.44 -42.66
CA ASP A 39 -39.98 38.22 -42.69
C ASP A 39 -38.88 38.18 -41.61
N ARG A 40 -39.03 37.26 -40.64
CA ARG A 40 -37.93 36.85 -39.78
C ARG A 40 -37.12 35.79 -40.52
N GLU A 41 -36.11 36.24 -41.25
CA GLU A 41 -35.01 35.37 -41.63
C GLU A 41 -34.44 34.68 -40.38
N ALA A 42 -34.08 33.41 -40.53
CA ALA A 42 -33.50 32.57 -39.49
C ALA A 42 -32.29 33.27 -38.83
N SER A 43 -32.25 33.25 -37.49
CA SER A 43 -31.08 33.71 -36.74
C SER A 43 -29.81 33.02 -37.24
N PRO A 44 -28.72 33.76 -37.50
CA PRO A 44 -27.44 33.18 -37.88
C PRO A 44 -26.84 32.34 -36.72
N PRO A 45 -25.92 31.40 -37.02
CA PRO A 45 -25.33 30.51 -36.01
C PRO A 45 -24.68 31.31 -34.87
N GLU A 46 -24.88 30.85 -33.63
CA GLU A 46 -24.37 31.49 -32.41
C GLU A 46 -22.87 31.79 -32.54
N ALA A 47 -22.55 33.08 -32.66
CA ALA A 47 -21.18 33.55 -32.53
C ALA A 47 -20.64 33.17 -31.14
N PRO A 48 -19.34 32.86 -30.99
CA PRO A 48 -18.77 32.56 -29.69
C PRO A 48 -19.00 33.75 -28.75
N ASP A 49 -19.60 33.47 -27.59
CA ASP A 49 -19.89 34.49 -26.58
C ASP A 49 -18.58 35.11 -26.09
N VAL A 50 -18.24 36.27 -26.66
CA VAL A 50 -17.01 37.03 -26.41
C VAL A 50 -16.86 37.35 -24.92
N ALA A 51 -17.98 37.38 -24.17
CA ALA A 51 -17.97 37.56 -22.73
C ALA A 51 -17.19 36.44 -22.01
N LYS A 52 -17.27 35.17 -22.48
CA LYS A 52 -16.52 34.04 -21.89
C LYS A 52 -15.02 34.13 -22.16
N LEU A 53 -14.61 34.78 -23.26
CA LEU A 53 -13.20 35.02 -23.62
C LEU A 53 -12.53 36.12 -22.78
N HIS A 54 -13.29 37.16 -22.39
CA HIS A 54 -12.72 38.36 -21.77
C HIS A 54 -13.06 38.54 -20.28
N LEU A 55 -14.13 37.92 -19.78
CA LEU A 55 -14.50 38.00 -18.37
C LEU A 55 -13.89 36.83 -17.60
N SER A 56 -12.90 37.10 -16.75
CA SER A 56 -12.36 36.06 -15.87
C SER A 56 -13.43 35.67 -14.85
N GLY A 57 -14.06 34.51 -15.03
CA GLY A 57 -15.11 33.93 -14.17
C GLY A 57 -14.63 33.51 -12.78
N ARG A 58 -13.73 34.30 -12.16
CA ARG A 58 -13.15 34.01 -10.84
C ARG A 58 -14.23 34.08 -9.76
N ASN A 59 -15.07 35.11 -9.80
CA ASN A 59 -16.14 35.35 -8.83
C ASN A 59 -17.55 35.31 -9.43
N TYR A 60 -17.69 35.11 -10.74
CA TYR A 60 -18.99 35.10 -11.43
C TYR A 60 -19.07 33.86 -12.31
N ASP A 61 -20.14 33.11 -12.16
CA ASP A 61 -20.44 31.97 -13.01
C ASP A 61 -21.43 32.41 -14.12
N PRO A 62 -21.01 32.35 -15.40
CA PRO A 62 -21.86 32.78 -16.52
C PRO A 62 -23.09 31.91 -16.72
N GLU A 63 -23.07 30.64 -16.29
CA GLU A 63 -24.18 29.70 -16.46
C GLU A 63 -25.29 29.99 -15.43
N THR A 64 -24.92 30.15 -14.16
CA THR A 64 -25.86 30.54 -13.10
C THR A 64 -26.13 32.04 -13.00
N ARG A 65 -25.41 32.85 -13.79
CA ARG A 65 -25.44 34.32 -13.80
C ARG A 65 -25.36 34.94 -12.39
N GLY A 66 -24.51 34.36 -11.54
CA GLY A 66 -24.43 34.71 -10.12
C GLY A 66 -23.01 34.71 -9.57
N PRO A 67 -22.83 35.21 -8.32
CA PRO A 67 -21.56 35.11 -7.63
C PRO A 67 -21.18 33.65 -7.40
N LYS A 68 -19.97 33.26 -7.80
CA LYS A 68 -19.43 31.91 -7.58
C LYS A 68 -19.21 31.67 -6.08
N LEU A 69 -20.13 30.98 -5.43
CA LEU A 69 -20.10 30.70 -4.00
C LEU A 69 -19.31 29.42 -3.73
N GLY A 70 -17.99 29.45 -3.92
CA GLY A 70 -17.11 28.35 -3.56
C GLY A 70 -17.23 27.11 -4.46
N PHE A 71 -17.31 25.93 -3.84
CA PHE A 71 -17.36 24.63 -4.51
C PHE A 71 -18.83 24.17 -4.63
N ASP A 72 -19.30 23.89 -5.85
CA ASP A 72 -20.67 23.42 -6.10
C ASP A 72 -20.91 21.96 -5.64
N ALA A 73 -19.83 21.18 -5.57
CA ALA A 73 -19.84 19.82 -5.04
C ALA A 73 -18.83 19.69 -3.89
N PRO A 74 -19.10 18.84 -2.88
CA PRO A 74 -18.15 18.59 -1.83
C PRO A 74 -16.84 18.05 -2.43
N PRO A 75 -15.67 18.60 -2.05
CA PRO A 75 -14.38 18.23 -2.62
C PRO A 75 -13.99 16.76 -2.33
N MET A 76 -14.74 16.08 -1.47
CA MET A 76 -14.59 14.65 -1.19
C MET A 76 -15.02 13.76 -2.36
N LEU A 77 -15.98 14.19 -3.20
CA LEU A 77 -16.49 13.38 -4.32
C LEU A 77 -15.49 13.26 -5.48
N ALA A 78 -14.56 14.20 -5.60
CA ALA A 78 -13.56 14.23 -6.67
C ALA A 78 -12.22 13.60 -6.27
N GLN A 79 -12.08 13.10 -5.04
CA GLN A 79 -10.84 12.49 -4.56
C GLN A 79 -10.87 10.99 -4.86
N GLU A 80 -9.98 10.53 -5.74
CA GLU A 80 -9.78 9.10 -6.04
C GLU A 80 -9.02 8.36 -4.94
N LYS A 81 -8.30 9.12 -4.08
CA LYS A 81 -7.52 8.56 -2.97
C LYS A 81 -8.36 8.56 -1.69
N PRO A 82 -8.27 7.50 -0.87
CA PRO A 82 -8.96 7.46 0.41
C PRO A 82 -8.50 8.62 1.27
N THR A 83 -9.43 9.15 2.05
CA THR A 83 -9.13 10.22 2.98
C THR A 83 -8.25 9.70 4.12
N LEU A 84 -7.50 10.60 4.78
CA LEU A 84 -6.69 10.22 5.95
C LEU A 84 -7.54 9.61 7.07
N GLU A 85 -8.78 10.07 7.21
CA GLU A 85 -9.73 9.55 8.20
C GLU A 85 -10.15 8.11 7.87
N GLU A 86 -10.37 7.79 6.59
CA GLU A 86 -10.66 6.42 6.14
C GLU A 86 -9.48 5.49 6.36
N GLN A 87 -8.26 5.94 6.06
CA GLN A 87 -7.05 5.16 6.32
C GLN A 87 -6.83 4.93 7.82
N ALA A 88 -7.08 5.95 8.64
CA ALA A 88 -6.99 5.82 10.09
C ALA A 88 -8.04 4.82 10.62
N ALA A 89 -9.26 4.85 10.09
CA ALA A 89 -10.32 3.90 10.45
C ALA A 89 -9.98 2.46 10.03
N GLU A 90 -9.35 2.26 8.88
CA GLU A 90 -8.87 0.94 8.44
C GLU A 90 -7.81 0.39 9.39
N VAL A 91 -6.80 1.19 9.72
CA VAL A 91 -5.74 0.80 10.69
C VAL A 91 -6.34 0.53 12.07
N GLU A 92 -7.30 1.34 12.53
CA GLU A 92 -8.00 1.09 13.80
C GLU A 92 -8.75 -0.25 13.76
N ALA A 93 -9.43 -0.56 12.66
CA ALA A 93 -10.15 -1.82 12.49
C ALA A 93 -9.20 -3.02 12.54
N GLU A 94 -8.07 -2.95 11.82
CA GLU A 94 -7.05 -4.01 11.81
C GLU A 94 -6.46 -4.24 13.21
N VAL A 95 -6.07 -3.17 13.91
CA VAL A 95 -5.52 -3.26 15.27
C VAL A 95 -6.57 -3.83 16.24
N ARG A 96 -7.84 -3.46 16.08
CA ARG A 96 -8.93 -3.98 16.92
C ARG A 96 -9.19 -5.46 16.67
N GLU A 97 -9.09 -5.91 15.42
CA GLU A 97 -9.21 -7.33 15.06
C GLU A 97 -8.05 -8.14 15.64
N GLN A 98 -6.81 -7.68 15.46
CA GLN A 98 -5.63 -8.31 16.03
C GLN A 98 -5.71 -8.39 17.56
N ALA A 99 -6.11 -7.30 18.23
CA ALA A 99 -6.29 -7.30 19.69
C ALA A 99 -7.41 -8.25 20.14
N ALA A 100 -8.48 -8.40 19.35
CA ALA A 100 -9.55 -9.35 19.63
C ALA A 100 -9.10 -10.81 19.42
N GLU A 101 -8.26 -11.08 18.43
CA GLU A 101 -7.64 -12.40 18.21
C GLU A 101 -6.65 -12.74 19.34
N GLU A 102 -5.78 -11.80 19.72
CA GLU A 102 -4.86 -11.95 20.86
C GLU A 102 -5.60 -12.14 22.19
N ALA A 103 -6.80 -11.57 22.35
CA ALA A 103 -7.63 -11.76 23.55
C ALA A 103 -8.41 -13.09 23.53
N ARG A 104 -8.73 -13.64 22.35
CA ARG A 104 -9.34 -14.98 22.19
C ARG A 104 -8.33 -16.09 22.41
N ASP A 105 -7.09 -15.83 22.01
CA ASP A 105 -5.95 -16.62 22.43
C ASP A 105 -5.80 -16.41 23.95
N ASP A 106 -6.33 -17.33 24.77
CA ASP A 106 -6.14 -17.41 26.23
C ASP A 106 -4.66 -17.67 26.63
N LYS A 107 -3.71 -17.07 25.90
CA LYS A 107 -2.30 -16.95 26.24
C LYS A 107 -2.24 -16.00 27.43
N GLY A 108 -2.39 -16.55 28.63
CA GLY A 108 -2.18 -15.82 29.87
C GLY A 108 -0.95 -14.92 29.80
N LEU A 109 -1.06 -13.70 30.31
CA LEU A 109 -0.04 -12.65 30.21
C LEU A 109 1.35 -13.22 30.47
N ASP A 110 2.17 -13.25 29.41
CA ASP A 110 3.50 -13.84 29.47
C ASP A 110 4.44 -12.94 30.29
N LEU A 111 4.57 -13.27 31.57
CA LEU A 111 5.40 -12.57 32.55
C LEU A 111 6.86 -12.45 32.09
N PHE A 112 7.37 -13.34 31.22
CA PHE A 112 8.74 -13.28 30.71
C PHE A 112 8.94 -12.26 29.58
N LYS A 113 7.85 -11.91 28.87
CA LYS A 113 7.86 -10.81 27.89
C LYS A 113 7.80 -9.45 28.57
N LEU A 114 7.04 -9.34 29.66
CA LEU A 114 6.85 -8.10 30.41
C LEU A 114 8.01 -7.75 31.35
N GLN A 115 8.87 -8.73 31.68
CA GLN A 115 10.07 -8.50 32.47
C GLN A 115 11.04 -7.51 31.79
N PRO A 116 11.69 -6.62 32.57
CA PRO A 116 12.70 -5.72 32.03
C PRO A 116 13.83 -6.53 31.38
N LYS A 117 14.10 -6.24 30.11
CA LYS A 117 15.17 -6.93 29.36
C LYS A 117 16.54 -6.41 29.78
N LYS A 118 17.59 -7.18 29.46
CA LYS A 118 18.99 -6.79 29.72
C LYS A 118 19.32 -5.47 28.98
N PRO A 119 20.19 -4.59 29.50
CA PRO A 119 20.57 -3.35 28.80
C PRO A 119 21.10 -3.55 27.38
N ASN A 120 21.81 -4.66 27.12
CA ASN A 120 22.36 -5.03 25.81
C ASN A 120 21.36 -5.81 24.92
N TRP A 121 20.08 -5.94 25.30
CA TRP A 121 19.17 -6.79 24.52
C TRP A 121 18.90 -6.20 23.12
N ASP A 122 18.72 -4.89 23.02
CA ASP A 122 18.43 -4.23 21.74
C ASP A 122 19.66 -4.19 20.85
N LEU A 123 20.84 -3.94 21.44
CA LEU A 123 22.10 -4.00 20.71
C LEU A 123 22.34 -5.40 20.14
N LYS A 124 22.06 -6.47 20.89
CA LYS A 124 22.12 -7.85 20.38
C LYS A 124 21.13 -8.11 19.26
N ARG A 125 19.89 -7.60 19.37
CA ARG A 125 18.87 -7.76 18.32
C ARG A 125 19.31 -7.07 17.02
N ASN A 126 19.78 -5.83 17.11
CA ASN A 126 20.23 -5.07 15.95
C ASN A 126 21.51 -5.64 15.35
N LEU A 127 22.44 -6.14 16.19
CA LEU A 127 23.63 -6.85 15.74
C LEU A 127 23.27 -8.16 15.05
N GLY A 128 22.32 -8.93 15.61
CA GLY A 128 21.83 -10.18 15.04
C GLY A 128 21.38 -10.00 13.58
N LYS A 129 20.49 -9.05 13.33
CA LYS A 129 20.00 -8.72 11.98
C LYS A 129 21.12 -8.41 10.98
N LYS A 130 22.16 -7.70 11.44
CA LYS A 130 23.33 -7.37 10.59
C LYS A 130 24.22 -8.58 10.35
N MET A 131 24.36 -9.44 11.36
CA MET A 131 25.18 -10.64 11.29
C MET A 131 24.51 -11.78 10.54
N GLU A 132 23.18 -11.85 10.43
CA GLU A 132 22.45 -12.90 9.71
C GLU A 132 23.02 -13.13 8.30
N LEU A 133 23.16 -12.07 7.52
CA LEU A 133 23.71 -12.16 6.17
C LEU A 133 25.20 -12.58 6.16
N LEU A 134 25.97 -12.12 7.15
CA LEU A 134 27.39 -12.48 7.26
C LEU A 134 27.58 -13.94 7.72
N ASN A 135 26.72 -14.43 8.61
CA ASN A 135 26.72 -15.79 9.11
C ASN A 135 26.47 -16.77 7.95
N VAL A 136 25.48 -16.49 7.09
CA VAL A 136 25.24 -17.32 5.89
C VAL A 136 26.49 -17.40 4.99
N ARG A 137 27.20 -16.29 4.79
CA ARG A 137 28.44 -16.30 4.00
C ARG A 137 29.57 -17.05 4.70
N THR A 138 29.68 -16.88 6.01
CA THR A 138 30.66 -17.57 6.85
C THR A 138 30.42 -19.07 6.83
N ASP A 139 29.18 -19.53 7.00
CA ASP A 139 28.80 -20.93 6.96
C ASP A 139 29.08 -21.54 5.59
N ASN A 140 28.76 -20.82 4.51
CA ASN A 140 29.12 -21.24 3.16
C ASN A 140 30.64 -21.33 2.94
N ALA A 141 31.42 -20.39 3.50
CA ALA A 141 32.87 -20.43 3.43
C ALA A 141 33.45 -21.60 4.23
N ILE A 142 32.92 -21.87 5.42
CA ILE A 142 33.26 -23.04 6.25
C ILE A 142 32.95 -24.33 5.47
N ALA A 143 31.77 -24.44 4.87
CA ALA A 143 31.40 -25.61 4.07
C ALA A 143 32.34 -25.82 2.87
N LYS A 144 32.77 -24.75 2.19
CA LYS A 144 33.78 -24.83 1.13
C LYS A 144 35.13 -25.32 1.65
N LEU A 145 35.62 -24.77 2.76
CA LEU A 145 36.89 -25.18 3.37
C LEU A 145 36.85 -26.64 3.82
N VAL A 146 35.74 -27.09 4.41
CA VAL A 146 35.56 -28.49 4.81
C VAL A 146 35.58 -29.39 3.58
N ARG A 147 34.87 -29.02 2.50
CA ARG A 147 34.88 -29.78 1.25
C ARG A 147 36.29 -29.89 0.65
N GLU A 148 37.03 -28.79 0.60
CA GLU A 148 38.41 -28.77 0.11
C GLU A 148 39.34 -29.65 0.96
N ARG A 149 39.20 -29.60 2.29
CA ARG A 149 39.97 -30.46 3.20
C ARG A 149 39.65 -31.94 2.99
N VAL A 150 38.38 -32.30 2.88
CA VAL A 150 37.96 -33.70 2.67
C VAL A 150 38.45 -34.20 1.31
N LEU A 151 38.29 -33.42 0.24
CA LEU A 151 38.80 -33.79 -1.09
C LEU A 151 40.33 -33.86 -1.13
N GLY A 152 41.02 -32.96 -0.41
CA GLY A 152 42.47 -33.00 -0.26
C GLY A 152 42.95 -34.25 0.46
N ALA A 153 42.27 -34.63 1.55
CA ALA A 153 42.54 -35.87 2.27
C ALA A 153 42.27 -37.11 1.41
N GLN A 154 41.16 -37.15 0.66
CA GLN A 154 40.85 -38.24 -0.27
C GLN A 154 41.91 -38.37 -1.38
N LYS A 155 42.32 -37.26 -2.00
CA LYS A 155 43.38 -37.26 -3.03
C LYS A 155 44.72 -37.69 -2.47
N ALA A 156 45.06 -37.27 -1.25
CA ALA A 156 46.27 -37.72 -0.57
C ALA A 156 46.22 -39.23 -0.31
N ALA A 157 45.10 -39.75 0.21
CA ALA A 157 44.89 -41.17 0.44
C ALA A 157 44.94 -42.00 -0.85
N GLN A 158 44.32 -41.53 -1.95
CA GLN A 158 44.40 -42.16 -3.26
C GLN A 158 45.84 -42.17 -3.81
N LYS A 159 46.58 -41.06 -3.65
CA LYS A 159 47.97 -40.97 -4.10
C LYS A 159 48.90 -41.88 -3.28
N THR A 160 48.64 -42.06 -1.98
CA THR A 160 49.37 -43.03 -1.15
C THR A 160 48.99 -44.47 -1.48
N ALA A 161 47.73 -44.74 -1.84
CA ALA A 161 47.29 -46.07 -2.28
C ALA A 161 47.89 -46.47 -3.64
N ASP A 162 48.00 -45.53 -4.59
CA ASP A 162 48.60 -45.76 -5.92
C ASP A 162 50.14 -45.88 -5.87
N ALA A 163 50.78 -45.30 -4.84
CA ALA A 163 52.23 -45.34 -4.65
C ALA A 163 52.73 -46.49 -3.75
N GLY A 164 51.84 -47.28 -3.12
CA GLY A 164 52.27 -48.20 -2.07
C GLY A 164 51.32 -49.37 -1.79
N ASN A 165 51.50 -50.47 -2.53
CA ASN A 165 51.20 -51.82 -2.04
C ASN A 165 52.27 -52.28 -1.01
N GLY A 166 52.69 -51.39 -0.12
CA GLY A 166 53.83 -51.58 0.78
C GLY A 166 53.74 -50.68 2.01
N ASN A 167 53.41 -51.30 3.14
CA ASN A 167 53.43 -50.79 4.51
C ASN A 167 52.38 -49.75 4.91
N LEU A 168 51.28 -50.29 5.45
CA LEU A 168 50.29 -49.60 6.27
C LEU A 168 50.81 -49.51 7.70
N ASP A 169 51.25 -48.32 8.12
CA ASP A 169 51.31 -47.95 9.54
C ASP A 169 51.30 -46.42 9.64
N GLY A 170 50.17 -45.85 10.04
CA GLY A 170 50.08 -44.44 10.44
C GLY A 170 48.79 -43.72 10.04
N ASP A 171 47.95 -43.47 11.04
CA ASP A 171 46.84 -42.50 11.07
C ASP A 171 45.45 -42.93 10.54
N ALA A 172 44.83 -43.88 11.27
CA ALA A 172 43.47 -44.36 11.04
C ALA A 172 42.35 -43.34 11.36
N ALA A 173 42.65 -42.15 11.87
CA ALA A 173 41.62 -41.20 12.33
C ALA A 173 40.98 -40.35 11.20
N GLY A 174 41.58 -40.30 10.01
CA GLY A 174 41.05 -39.53 8.86
C GLY A 174 40.18 -40.34 7.89
N VAL A 175 40.18 -41.68 8.02
CA VAL A 175 39.53 -42.62 7.10
C VAL A 175 38.03 -42.78 7.41
N ASP A 176 37.64 -42.62 8.68
CA ASP A 176 36.26 -42.86 9.14
C ASP A 176 35.23 -41.92 8.49
N GLY A 177 35.59 -40.66 8.21
CA GLY A 177 34.69 -39.72 7.55
C GLY A 177 34.41 -40.07 6.08
N ILE A 178 35.38 -40.67 5.39
CA ILE A 178 35.24 -41.11 4.00
C ILE A 178 34.41 -42.40 3.95
N ALA A 179 34.69 -43.34 4.86
CA ALA A 179 33.91 -44.57 5.01
C ALA A 179 32.44 -44.30 5.35
N LEU A 180 32.14 -43.28 6.16
CA LEU A 180 30.76 -42.88 6.47
C LEU A 180 30.01 -42.33 5.24
N VAL A 181 30.68 -41.52 4.42
CA VAL A 181 30.10 -40.95 3.19
C VAL A 181 29.89 -42.02 2.13
N GLU A 182 30.84 -42.95 1.99
CA GLU A 182 30.68 -44.12 1.10
C GLU A 182 29.57 -45.03 1.59
N GLY A 183 29.49 -45.32 2.89
CA GLY A 183 28.40 -46.10 3.48
C GLY A 183 27.02 -45.47 3.26
N LEU A 184 26.91 -44.15 3.32
CA LEU A 184 25.66 -43.44 3.03
C LEU A 184 25.27 -43.55 1.55
N ARG A 185 26.25 -43.44 0.63
CA ARG A 185 26.00 -43.54 -0.81
C ARG A 185 25.64 -44.96 -1.23
N VAL A 186 26.24 -45.98 -0.61
CA VAL A 186 25.87 -47.39 -0.82
C VAL A 186 24.45 -47.64 -0.33
N ARG A 187 24.10 -47.16 0.87
CA ARG A 187 22.74 -47.28 1.41
C ARG A 187 21.69 -46.59 0.54
N GLU A 188 21.97 -45.40 0.02
CA GLU A 188 21.05 -44.68 -0.88
C GLU A 188 20.86 -45.43 -2.21
N GLN A 189 21.88 -46.13 -2.71
CA GLN A 189 21.75 -46.99 -3.89
C GLN A 189 20.95 -48.26 -3.59
N GLU A 190 21.19 -48.90 -2.44
CA GLU A 190 20.43 -50.07 -1.99
C GLU A 190 18.94 -49.75 -1.81
N GLU A 191 18.60 -48.64 -1.15
CA GLU A 191 17.20 -48.19 -0.98
C GLU A 191 16.52 -47.91 -2.33
N GLN A 192 17.24 -47.30 -3.29
CA GLN A 192 16.68 -47.09 -4.64
C GLN A 192 16.47 -48.40 -5.39
N GLU A 193 17.39 -49.36 -5.31
CA GLU A 193 17.22 -50.68 -5.93
C GLU A 193 16.11 -51.50 -5.27
N GLU A 194 15.90 -51.36 -3.97
CA GLU A 194 14.75 -51.95 -3.26
C GLU A 194 13.44 -51.31 -3.72
N GLU A 195 13.34 -49.98 -3.83
CA GLU A 195 12.13 -49.33 -4.35
C GLU A 195 11.81 -49.75 -5.80
N GLN A 196 12.82 -49.93 -6.66
CA GLN A 196 12.59 -50.40 -8.02
C GLN A 196 12.10 -51.85 -8.03
N ARG A 197 12.69 -52.71 -7.18
CA ARG A 197 12.21 -54.09 -7.01
C ARG A 197 10.79 -54.15 -6.45
N GLU A 198 10.47 -53.33 -5.45
CA GLU A 198 9.11 -53.23 -4.91
C GLU A 198 8.11 -52.78 -5.98
N ARG A 199 8.46 -51.80 -6.83
CA ARG A 199 7.60 -51.40 -7.96
C ARG A 199 7.42 -52.48 -9.01
N GLU A 200 8.49 -53.18 -9.37
CA GLU A 200 8.42 -54.31 -10.31
C GLU A 200 7.59 -55.47 -9.73
N GLU A 201 7.68 -55.72 -8.43
CA GLU A 201 6.85 -56.71 -7.71
C GLU A 201 5.38 -56.27 -7.62
N GLU A 202 5.11 -54.99 -7.39
CA GLU A 202 3.75 -54.42 -7.35
C GLU A 202 3.08 -54.48 -8.74
N GLU A 203 3.81 -54.13 -9.81
CA GLU A 203 3.35 -54.32 -11.20
C GLU A 203 3.14 -55.80 -11.55
N ALA A 204 4.01 -56.71 -11.08
CA ALA A 204 3.87 -58.15 -11.32
C ALA A 204 2.72 -58.79 -10.52
N LEU A 205 2.38 -58.25 -9.35
CA LEU A 205 1.24 -58.66 -8.53
C LEU A 205 -0.10 -58.04 -8.97
N GLY A 206 -0.07 -57.08 -9.90
CA GLY A 206 -1.27 -56.57 -10.58
C GLY A 206 -2.24 -55.79 -9.69
N LEU A 207 -1.72 -55.04 -8.72
CA LEU A 207 -2.43 -53.93 -8.07
C LEU A 207 -2.21 -52.63 -8.86
#